data_AF-A0A821QQY4-F1
#
_entry.id   AF-A0A821QQY4-F1
#
_cell.length_a   1.000
_cell.length_b   1.000
_cell.length_c   1.000
_cell.angle_alpha   90.00
_cell.angle_beta   90.00
_cell.angle_gamma   90.00
#
_symmetry.space_group_name_H-M   'P 1'
#
loop_
_entity.id
_entity.type
_entity.pdbx_description
1 polymer ?
#
loop_
_entity_poly.entity_id
_entity_poly.type
_entity_poly.pdbx_seq_one_letter_code
_entity_poly.pdbx_strand_id
1 'polypeptide(L)'
;MALLKSIYRLSIRHYITLCFLVIVFSIGFSLTLFRKYDEESLIDLSDYDDKITFWSNDYHISPIHDVKQLLIPLGVRFIDKSLSGSCSLTDTCAKNLRILTSHNGMNPNKAIRKQFYEYYKNHPLMNRVDAFICFHPAAMCELFMPFNRTIIVIASTRYELGRFSADEWNEWNKNLRIIASDP
;
A
#
# COMPACT_ATOMS: atom_id res chain seq x y z
N MET A 1 -54.15 -34.05 -36.02
CA MET A 1 -53.05 -33.07 -36.08
C MET A 1 -53.27 -31.79 -35.25
N ALA A 2 -54.50 -31.37 -34.95
CA ALA A 2 -54.76 -30.15 -34.15
C ALA A 2 -54.44 -30.29 -32.64
N LEU A 3 -54.64 -31.48 -32.05
CA LEU A 3 -54.39 -31.71 -30.61
C LEU A 3 -52.90 -31.59 -30.22
N LEU A 4 -51.99 -32.08 -31.06
CA LEU A 4 -50.54 -32.03 -30.83
C LEU A 4 -49.99 -30.59 -30.81
N LYS A 5 -50.54 -29.69 -31.65
CA LYS A 5 -50.15 -28.26 -31.62
C LYS A 5 -50.61 -27.55 -30.34
N SER A 6 -51.71 -27.99 -29.73
CA SER A 6 -52.22 -27.41 -28.49
C SER A 6 -51.34 -27.77 -27.29
N ILE A 7 -50.95 -29.05 -27.18
CA ILE A 7 -50.10 -29.55 -26.09
C ILE A 7 -48.71 -28.91 -26.16
N TYR A 8 -48.13 -28.77 -27.36
CA TYR A 8 -46.81 -28.16 -27.54
C TYR A 8 -46.80 -26.66 -27.16
N ARG A 9 -47.87 -25.92 -27.48
CA ARG A 9 -47.99 -24.50 -27.08
C ARG A 9 -48.17 -24.32 -25.57
N LEU A 10 -48.85 -25.24 -24.89
CA LEU A 10 -49.01 -25.20 -23.44
C LEU A 10 -47.68 -25.46 -22.71
N SER A 11 -46.87 -26.39 -23.24
CA SER A 11 -45.56 -26.73 -22.68
C SER A 11 -44.54 -25.58 -22.79
N ILE A 12 -44.52 -24.88 -23.91
CA ILE A 12 -43.58 -23.76 -24.13
C ILE A 12 -43.92 -22.56 -23.22
N ARG A 13 -45.20 -22.26 -23.01
CA ARG A 13 -45.61 -21.17 -22.11
C ARG A 13 -45.17 -21.43 -20.67
N HIS A 14 -45.33 -22.66 -20.17
CA HIS A 14 -44.88 -23.00 -18.82
C HIS A 14 -43.36 -22.92 -18.68
N TYR A 15 -42.61 -23.34 -19.70
CA TYR A 15 -41.15 -23.29 -19.66
C TYR A 15 -40.61 -21.85 -19.64
N ILE A 16 -41.19 -20.95 -20.45
CA ILE A 16 -40.79 -19.53 -20.48
C ILE A 16 -41.10 -18.84 -19.14
N THR A 17 -42.27 -19.09 -18.54
CA THR A 17 -42.62 -18.51 -17.24
C THR A 17 -41.69 -19.01 -16.12
N LEU A 18 -41.31 -20.29 -16.15
CA LEU A 18 -40.38 -20.85 -15.16
C LEU A 18 -38.99 -20.23 -15.28
N CYS A 19 -38.46 -20.08 -16.50
CA CYS A 19 -37.17 -19.43 -16.73
C CYS A 19 -37.15 -17.96 -16.27
N PHE A 20 -38.25 -17.21 -16.52
CA PHE A 20 -38.33 -15.81 -16.10
C PHE A 20 -38.33 -15.67 -14.57
N LEU A 21 -39.04 -16.55 -13.86
CA LEU A 21 -39.05 -16.57 -12.39
C LEU A 21 -37.67 -16.91 -11.81
N VAL A 22 -36.94 -17.86 -12.38
CA VAL A 22 -35.58 -18.21 -11.93
C VAL A 22 -34.62 -17.04 -12.10
N ILE A 23 -34.68 -16.32 -13.22
CA ILE A 23 -33.83 -15.14 -13.49
C ILE A 23 -34.13 -14.01 -12.50
N VAL A 24 -35.41 -13.70 -12.26
CA VAL A 24 -35.80 -12.64 -11.32
C VAL A 24 -35.39 -12.98 -9.88
N PHE A 25 -35.53 -14.23 -9.46
CA PHE A 25 -35.08 -14.67 -8.13
C PHE A 25 -33.55 -14.66 -7.99
N SER A 26 -32.79 -15.03 -9.01
CA SER A 26 -31.32 -15.04 -8.94
C SER A 26 -30.70 -13.64 -9.00
N ILE A 27 -31.32 -12.71 -9.74
CA ILE A 27 -30.93 -11.29 -9.73
C ILE A 27 -31.33 -10.61 -8.41
N GLY A 28 -32.55 -10.86 -7.91
CA GLY A 28 -33.02 -10.31 -6.64
C GLY A 28 -32.22 -10.80 -5.43
N PHE A 29 -31.86 -12.09 -5.39
CA PHE A 29 -31.06 -12.66 -4.30
C PHE A 29 -29.62 -12.13 -4.32
N SER A 30 -29.03 -11.92 -5.50
CA SER A 30 -27.72 -11.27 -5.65
C SER A 30 -27.73 -9.82 -5.17
N LEU A 31 -28.77 -9.04 -5.49
CA LEU A 31 -28.90 -7.65 -5.03
C LEU A 31 -29.12 -7.53 -3.52
N THR A 32 -29.76 -8.53 -2.90
CA THR A 32 -29.99 -8.52 -1.44
C THR A 32 -28.74 -8.93 -0.67
N LEU A 33 -27.94 -9.85 -1.20
CA LEU A 33 -26.65 -10.23 -0.63
C LEU A 33 -25.60 -9.13 -0.76
N PHE A 34 -25.59 -8.38 -1.87
CA PHE A 34 -24.69 -7.22 -2.03
C PHE A 34 -25.01 -6.08 -1.06
N ARG A 35 -26.27 -5.91 -0.63
CA ARG A 35 -26.67 -4.81 0.25
C ARG A 35 -26.28 -5.01 1.72
N LYS A 36 -25.93 -6.23 2.15
CA LYS A 36 -25.67 -6.53 3.57
C LYS A 36 -24.17 -6.48 3.97
N TYR A 37 -23.28 -6.11 3.06
CA TYR A 37 -21.83 -6.11 3.30
C TYR A 37 -21.21 -4.73 3.59
N ASP A 38 -22.00 -3.64 3.59
CA ASP A 38 -21.48 -2.26 3.72
C ASP A 38 -21.79 -1.58 5.08
N GLU A 39 -22.05 -2.36 6.14
CA GLU A 39 -22.31 -1.82 7.48
C GLU A 39 -21.20 -2.18 8.48
N GLU A 40 -19.97 -2.33 8.00
CA GLU A 40 -18.78 -2.31 8.84
C GLU A 40 -18.47 -0.85 9.17
N SER A 41 -18.71 -0.49 10.42
CA SER A 41 -18.45 0.80 11.07
C SER A 41 -17.44 1.69 10.32
N LEU A 42 -17.96 2.63 9.53
CA LEU A 42 -17.22 3.78 9.05
C LEU A 42 -16.80 4.58 10.29
N ILE A 43 -15.54 4.39 10.70
CA ILE A 43 -14.88 5.28 11.65
C ILE A 43 -14.99 6.67 11.06
N ASP A 44 -15.69 7.56 11.76
CA ASP A 44 -15.82 8.96 11.38
C ASP A 44 -14.45 9.65 11.59
N LEU A 45 -13.60 9.54 10.57
CA LEU A 45 -12.27 10.14 10.52
C LEU A 45 -12.32 11.66 10.32
N SER A 46 -13.51 12.29 10.32
CA SER A 46 -13.65 13.72 10.11
C SER A 46 -13.19 14.57 11.31
N ASP A 47 -12.97 13.97 12.48
CA ASP A 47 -12.58 14.66 13.72
C ASP A 47 -11.06 14.67 14.00
N TYR A 48 -10.25 14.00 13.16
CA TYR A 48 -8.78 14.08 13.24
C TYR A 48 -8.26 15.21 12.34
N ASP A 49 -8.12 16.42 12.90
CA ASP A 49 -7.54 17.58 12.21
C ASP A 49 -6.03 17.40 11.91
N ASP A 50 -5.37 16.46 12.59
CA ASP A 50 -3.97 16.08 12.34
C ASP A 50 -3.85 14.93 11.33
N LYS A 51 -3.72 15.29 10.05
CA LYS A 51 -3.46 14.33 8.97
C LYS A 51 -2.07 13.70 9.10
N ILE A 52 -2.04 12.40 9.42
CA ILE A 52 -0.86 11.54 9.42
C ILE A 52 -0.12 11.66 8.08
N THR A 53 1.19 11.83 8.13
CA THR A 53 2.06 12.00 6.96
C THR A 53 3.14 10.94 6.93
N PHE A 54 3.09 10.09 5.91
CA PHE A 54 4.11 9.07 5.68
C PHE A 54 5.22 9.58 4.78
N TRP A 55 6.46 9.21 5.10
CA TRP A 55 7.61 9.40 4.21
C TRP A 55 8.03 8.07 3.57
N SER A 56 8.30 8.09 2.27
CA SER A 56 8.84 6.95 1.53
C SER A 56 10.03 7.34 0.64
N ASN A 57 11.05 6.47 0.64
CA ASN A 57 12.04 6.35 -0.43
C ASN A 57 11.95 4.92 -0.96
N ASP A 58 11.80 4.75 -2.27
CA ASP A 58 11.61 3.43 -2.87
C ASP A 58 12.21 3.36 -4.28
N TYR A 59 12.72 2.19 -4.65
CA TYR A 59 13.18 1.85 -6.00
C TYR A 59 12.09 1.19 -6.86
N HIS A 60 10.95 0.84 -6.28
CA HIS A 60 9.74 0.48 -7.00
C HIS A 60 8.65 1.54 -6.83
N ILE A 61 7.83 1.74 -7.85
CA ILE A 61 6.73 2.73 -7.82
C ILE A 61 5.39 2.09 -7.43
N SER A 62 5.23 0.79 -7.69
CA SER A 62 3.94 0.10 -7.53
C SER A 62 3.56 -0.12 -6.06
N PRO A 63 4.45 -0.63 -5.17
CA PRO A 63 4.05 -0.90 -3.79
C PRO A 63 3.57 0.36 -3.03
N ILE A 64 4.30 1.48 -3.18
CA ILE A 64 3.88 2.76 -2.60
C ILE A 64 2.60 3.31 -3.26
N HIS A 65 2.38 3.05 -4.55
CA HIS A 65 1.15 3.44 -5.23
C HIS A 65 -0.07 2.71 -4.64
N ASP A 66 0.04 1.41 -4.39
CA ASP A 66 -1.04 0.61 -3.79
C ASP A 66 -1.38 1.11 -2.38
N VAL A 67 -0.35 1.37 -1.55
CA VAL A 67 -0.55 1.92 -0.19
C VAL A 67 -1.17 3.32 -0.23
N LYS A 68 -0.78 4.17 -1.19
CA LYS A 68 -1.40 5.49 -1.39
C LYS A 68 -2.87 5.37 -1.76
N GLN A 69 -3.23 4.47 -2.67
CA GLN A 69 -4.63 4.26 -3.07
C GLN A 69 -5.50 3.84 -1.89
N LEU A 70 -4.95 3.05 -0.95
CA LEU A 70 -5.66 2.62 0.25
C LEU A 70 -5.79 3.73 1.30
N LEU A 71 -4.72 4.48 1.56
CA LEU A 71 -4.63 5.35 2.75
C LEU A 71 -4.95 6.83 2.49
N ILE A 72 -4.79 7.33 1.26
CA ILE A 72 -5.17 8.72 0.93
C ILE A 72 -6.68 8.97 1.17
N PRO A 73 -7.61 8.07 0.78
CA PRO A 73 -9.03 8.23 1.10
C PRO A 73 -9.33 8.32 2.61
N LEU A 74 -8.45 7.77 3.44
CA LEU A 74 -8.53 7.83 4.90
C LEU A 74 -7.85 9.09 5.49
N GLY A 75 -7.44 10.03 4.64
CA GLY A 75 -6.83 11.30 5.06
C GLY A 75 -5.31 11.29 5.24
N VAL A 76 -4.63 10.17 4.97
CA VAL A 76 -3.17 10.06 5.08
C VAL A 76 -2.47 10.82 3.95
N ARG A 77 -1.43 11.57 4.29
CA ARG A 77 -0.56 12.28 3.34
C ARG A 77 0.72 11.50 3.09
N PHE A 78 1.31 11.70 1.92
CA PHE A 78 2.56 11.04 1.54
C PHE A 78 3.59 12.05 1.04
N ILE A 79 4.80 11.96 1.61
CA ILE A 79 6.02 12.53 1.05
C ILE A 79 6.78 11.38 0.41
N ASP A 80 6.52 11.16 -0.89
CA ASP A 80 7.16 10.12 -1.67
C ASP A 80 8.30 10.71 -2.51
N LYS A 81 9.50 10.16 -2.30
CA LYS A 81 10.73 10.57 -2.94
C LYS A 81 11.36 9.33 -3.61
N SER A 82 10.72 8.86 -4.68
CA SER A 82 11.12 7.66 -5.41
C SER A 82 12.51 7.82 -6.05
N LEU A 83 13.33 6.77 -5.88
CA LEU A 83 14.64 6.57 -6.49
C LEU A 83 14.58 5.66 -7.72
N SER A 84 13.38 5.18 -8.08
CA SER A 84 13.15 4.30 -9.22
C SER A 84 13.48 4.98 -10.55
N GLY A 85 14.05 4.22 -11.50
CA GLY A 85 14.20 4.69 -12.87
C GLY A 85 12.86 4.94 -13.59
N SER A 86 11.75 4.40 -13.05
CA SER A 86 10.40 4.54 -13.61
C SER A 86 9.53 5.56 -12.86
N CYS A 87 10.11 6.36 -11.96
CA CYS A 87 9.37 7.32 -11.12
C CYS A 87 8.56 8.35 -11.92
N SER A 88 8.94 8.64 -13.17
CA SER A 88 8.25 9.60 -14.03
C SER A 88 6.84 9.15 -14.42
N LEU A 89 6.57 7.84 -14.40
CA LEU A 89 5.24 7.28 -14.70
C LEU A 89 4.19 7.64 -13.64
N THR A 90 4.62 8.05 -12.44
CA THR A 90 3.73 8.38 -11.31
C THR A 90 3.99 9.79 -10.73
N ASP A 91 4.84 10.59 -11.37
CA ASP A 91 5.35 11.89 -10.86
C ASP A 91 5.86 11.82 -9.40
N THR A 92 6.47 10.69 -9.02
CA THR A 92 7.01 10.46 -7.67
C THR A 92 8.52 10.65 -7.59
N CYS A 93 9.17 11.06 -8.68
CA CYS A 93 10.61 11.22 -8.74
C CYS A 93 11.13 12.11 -7.60
N ALA A 94 12.18 11.66 -6.92
CA ALA A 94 12.83 12.40 -5.86
C ALA A 94 13.35 13.76 -6.36
N LYS A 95 12.56 14.82 -6.12
CA LYS A 95 12.96 16.22 -6.32
C LYS A 95 13.48 16.76 -4.99
N ASN A 96 14.67 17.38 -5.00
CA ASN A 96 15.32 17.99 -3.84
C ASN A 96 15.63 17.03 -2.67
N LEU A 97 15.76 15.73 -2.95
CA LEU A 97 16.29 14.76 -1.98
C LEU A 97 17.81 14.96 -1.88
N ARG A 98 18.32 15.17 -0.67
CA ARG A 98 19.75 15.36 -0.40
C ARG A 98 20.32 14.11 0.26
N ILE A 99 21.62 13.91 0.11
CA ILE A 99 22.41 12.77 0.61
C ILE A 99 22.10 11.44 -0.10
N LEU A 100 20.82 11.08 -0.17
CA LEU A 100 20.35 9.89 -0.85
C LEU A 100 20.11 10.17 -2.35
N THR A 101 20.52 9.23 -3.19
CA THR A 101 20.45 9.28 -4.65
C THR A 101 20.10 7.89 -5.19
N SER A 102 19.73 7.79 -6.46
CA SER A 102 19.50 6.49 -7.12
C SER A 102 20.74 5.59 -7.15
N HIS A 103 21.95 6.13 -6.97
CA HIS A 103 23.19 5.37 -7.01
C HIS A 103 23.58 4.79 -5.63
N ASN A 104 23.23 5.47 -4.54
CA ASN A 104 23.63 5.07 -3.18
C ASN A 104 22.46 4.58 -2.29
N GLY A 105 21.20 4.71 -2.74
CA GLY A 105 20.03 4.32 -1.96
C GLY A 105 19.79 2.82 -1.86
N MET A 106 20.32 2.02 -2.80
CA MET A 106 20.15 0.56 -2.78
C MET A 106 20.95 -0.10 -1.64
N ASN A 107 22.09 0.48 -1.26
CA ASN A 107 22.87 0.02 -0.12
C ASN A 107 23.56 1.22 0.57
N PRO A 108 22.81 2.02 1.35
CA PRO A 108 23.39 3.16 2.04
C PRO A 108 24.27 2.65 3.17
N ASN A 109 25.58 2.88 3.06
CA ASN A 109 26.54 2.54 4.10
C ASN A 109 26.35 3.40 5.36
N LYS A 110 27.02 3.03 6.46
CA LYS A 110 26.92 3.74 7.75
C LYS A 110 27.18 5.26 7.65
N ALA A 111 28.11 5.69 6.80
CA ALA A 111 28.41 7.11 6.62
C ALA A 111 27.27 7.86 5.92
N ILE A 112 26.70 7.29 4.85
CA ILE A 112 25.53 7.86 4.16
C ILE A 112 24.33 7.92 5.11
N ARG A 113 24.08 6.86 5.90
CA ARG A 113 22.99 6.86 6.89
C ARG A 113 23.16 7.96 7.93
N LYS A 114 24.37 8.14 8.44
CA LYS A 114 24.70 9.24 9.38
C LYS A 114 24.49 10.62 8.73
N GLN A 115 25.00 10.84 7.52
CA GLN A 115 24.83 12.11 6.81
C GLN A 115 23.35 12.42 6.55
N PHE A 116 22.55 11.41 6.20
CA PHE A 116 21.12 11.56 5.96
C PHE A 116 20.40 12.04 7.23
N TYR A 117 20.64 11.37 8.36
CA TYR A 117 20.07 11.77 9.64
C TYR A 117 20.50 13.19 10.04
N GLU A 118 21.80 13.49 9.98
CA GLU A 118 22.33 14.80 10.35
C GLU A 118 21.73 15.94 9.52
N TYR A 119 21.51 15.71 8.22
CA TYR A 119 20.87 16.70 7.35
C TYR A 119 19.38 16.88 7.66
N TYR A 120 18.64 15.79 7.89
CA TYR A 120 17.18 15.83 8.00
C TYR A 120 16.64 15.98 9.43
N LYS A 121 17.43 15.72 10.48
CA LYS A 121 16.95 15.72 11.89
C LYS A 121 16.26 17.00 12.34
N ASN A 122 16.67 18.15 11.79
CA ASN A 122 16.08 19.47 12.07
C ASN A 122 15.41 20.09 10.84
N HIS A 123 15.26 19.33 9.75
CA HIS A 123 14.76 19.87 8.49
C HIS A 123 13.23 20.04 8.56
N PRO A 124 12.66 21.19 8.16
CA PRO A 124 11.22 21.45 8.29
C PRO A 124 10.32 20.40 7.61
N LEU A 125 10.78 19.83 6.50
CA LEU A 125 10.07 18.75 5.81
C LEU A 125 9.99 17.48 6.68
N MET A 126 11.07 17.15 7.39
CA MET A 126 11.10 15.97 8.25
C MET A 126 10.27 16.18 9.51
N ASN A 127 10.20 17.41 10.03
CA ASN A 127 9.35 17.71 11.21
C ASN A 127 7.86 17.42 10.99
N ARG A 128 7.40 17.30 9.74
CA ARG A 128 6.00 16.99 9.38
C ARG A 128 5.72 15.51 9.15
N VAL A 129 6.72 14.63 9.29
CA VAL A 129 6.58 13.19 9.02
C VAL A 129 6.16 12.47 10.30
N ASP A 130 5.07 11.73 10.28
CA ASP A 130 4.61 11.00 11.47
C ASP A 130 5.17 9.57 11.51
N ALA A 131 5.30 8.95 10.33
CA ALA A 131 5.87 7.62 10.18
C ALA A 131 6.67 7.47 8.88
N PHE A 132 7.57 6.50 8.86
CA PHE A 132 8.32 6.09 7.68
C PHE A 132 7.76 4.77 7.15
N ILE A 133 7.70 4.64 5.84
CA ILE A 133 7.32 3.40 5.18
C ILE A 133 8.40 3.03 4.16
N CYS A 134 8.91 1.80 4.23
CA CYS A 134 9.95 1.33 3.32
C CYS A 134 9.52 0.05 2.61
N PHE A 135 9.88 -0.04 1.33
CA PHE A 135 9.57 -1.19 0.49
C PHE A 135 10.83 -1.81 -0.11
N HIS A 136 11.41 -1.20 -1.15
CA HIS A 136 12.55 -1.73 -1.87
C HIS A 136 13.74 -0.75 -1.92
N PRO A 137 14.90 -1.13 -1.35
CA PRO A 137 15.12 -2.26 -0.45
C PRO A 137 14.50 -2.07 0.94
N ALA A 138 14.05 -3.14 1.59
CA ALA A 138 13.48 -3.08 2.94
C ALA A 138 14.50 -2.58 3.98
N ALA A 139 15.78 -2.99 3.83
CA ALA A 139 16.88 -2.54 4.69
C ALA A 139 17.17 -1.03 4.61
N MET A 140 16.55 -0.31 3.67
CA MET A 140 16.60 1.16 3.63
C MET A 140 15.95 1.80 4.87
N CYS A 141 15.07 1.09 5.59
CA CYS A 141 14.50 1.53 6.86
C CYS A 141 15.55 1.88 7.92
N GLU A 142 16.77 1.35 7.84
CA GLU A 142 17.85 1.73 8.75
C GLU A 142 18.26 3.21 8.64
N LEU A 143 17.89 3.91 7.56
CA LEU A 143 18.03 5.36 7.46
C LEU A 143 17.16 6.10 8.49
N PHE A 144 16.02 5.52 8.83
CA PHE A 144 14.97 6.19 9.57
C PHE A 144 14.94 5.84 11.06
N MET A 145 15.62 4.75 11.46
CA MET A 145 15.72 4.34 12.87
C MET A 145 16.15 5.46 13.83
N PRO A 146 17.13 6.33 13.50
CA PRO A 146 17.57 7.38 14.42
C PRO A 146 16.55 8.51 14.66
N PHE A 147 15.47 8.58 13.88
CA PHE A 147 14.42 9.60 14.05
C PHE A 147 13.45 9.29 15.19
N ASN A 148 13.46 8.06 15.73
CA ASN A 148 12.59 7.62 16.81
C ASN A 148 11.10 7.89 16.51
N ARG A 149 10.65 7.42 15.34
CA ARG A 149 9.26 7.46 14.87
C ARG A 149 8.86 6.09 14.36
N THR A 150 7.55 5.87 14.19
CA THR A 150 7.02 4.62 13.64
C THR A 150 7.64 4.31 12.28
N ILE A 151 8.05 3.05 12.10
CA ILE A 151 8.62 2.55 10.85
C ILE A 151 7.81 1.34 10.41
N ILE A 152 7.19 1.45 9.25
CA ILE A 152 6.46 0.36 8.59
C ILE A 152 7.40 -0.28 7.57
N VAL A 153 7.76 -1.54 7.79
CA VAL A 153 8.60 -2.32 6.88
C VAL A 153 7.72 -3.22 6.02
N ILE A 154 7.69 -2.99 4.71
CA ILE A 154 6.97 -3.84 3.75
C ILE A 154 7.99 -4.50 2.82
N ALA A 155 8.38 -5.74 3.11
CA ALA A 155 9.26 -6.49 2.23
C ALA A 155 8.52 -6.94 0.95
N SER A 156 8.36 -6.03 -0.02
CA SER A 156 7.66 -6.30 -1.29
C SER A 156 8.40 -7.28 -2.21
N THR A 157 9.69 -7.48 -1.97
CA THR A 157 10.56 -8.44 -2.67
C THR A 157 11.48 -9.17 -1.69
N ARG A 158 12.80 -9.03 -1.83
CA ARG A 158 13.81 -9.63 -0.97
C ARG A 158 14.07 -8.74 0.23
N TYR A 159 13.77 -9.22 1.43
CA TYR A 159 13.88 -8.41 2.64
C TYR A 159 15.34 -8.12 3.04
N GLU A 160 16.28 -8.96 2.61
CA GLU A 160 17.72 -8.82 2.84
C GLU A 160 18.39 -7.84 1.85
N LEU A 161 17.68 -7.41 0.81
CA LEU A 161 18.28 -6.58 -0.22
C LEU A 161 18.84 -5.27 0.36
N GLY A 162 20.03 -4.89 -0.11
CA GLY A 162 20.82 -3.80 0.44
C GLY A 162 21.80 -4.25 1.52
N ARG A 163 21.79 -5.52 1.94
CA ARG A 163 22.76 -6.11 2.87
C ARG A 163 23.30 -7.39 2.25
N PHE A 164 24.44 -7.28 1.58
CA PHE A 164 24.93 -8.32 0.66
C PHE A 164 25.87 -9.33 1.32
N SER A 165 26.33 -9.05 2.54
CA SER A 165 27.12 -9.99 3.36
C SER A 165 26.30 -10.58 4.50
N ALA A 166 26.73 -11.75 5.00
CA ALA A 166 26.10 -12.40 6.14
C ALA A 166 26.11 -11.51 7.40
N ASP A 167 27.19 -10.77 7.63
CA ASP A 167 27.31 -9.85 8.77
C ASP A 167 26.34 -8.67 8.67
N GLU A 168 26.23 -8.07 7.48
CA GLU A 168 25.25 -7.00 7.23
C GLU A 168 23.82 -7.50 7.38
N TRP A 169 23.54 -8.72 6.93
CA TRP A 169 22.22 -9.33 7.06
C TRP A 169 21.88 -9.65 8.52
N ASN A 170 22.85 -10.17 9.28
CA ASN A 170 22.71 -10.40 10.72
C ASN A 170 22.43 -9.10 11.47
N GLU A 171 23.09 -8.01 11.08
CA GLU A 171 22.82 -6.69 11.65
C GLU A 171 21.41 -6.19 11.28
N TRP A 172 21.01 -6.34 10.03
CA TRP A 172 19.64 -6.03 9.60
C TRP A 172 18.58 -6.82 10.37
N ASN A 173 18.80 -8.11 10.62
CA ASN A 173 17.91 -8.93 11.43
C ASN A 173 17.80 -8.44 12.88
N LYS A 174 18.87 -7.89 13.47
CA LYS A 174 18.80 -7.25 14.79
C LYS A 174 17.98 -5.96 14.73
N ASN A 175 18.21 -5.14 13.71
CA ASN A 175 17.50 -3.88 13.51
C ASN A 175 15.99 -4.11 13.28
N LEU A 176 15.60 -5.17 12.56
CA LEU A 176 14.21 -5.58 12.43
C LEU A 176 13.55 -5.90 13.77
N ARG A 177 14.26 -6.56 14.69
CA ARG A 177 13.74 -6.84 16.04
C ARG A 177 13.56 -5.55 16.86
N ILE A 178 14.46 -4.57 16.68
CA ILE A 178 14.33 -3.25 17.32
C ILE A 178 13.09 -2.52 16.75
N ILE A 179 12.95 -2.49 15.42
CA ILE A 179 11.79 -1.86 14.76
C ILE A 179 10.48 -2.52 15.22
N ALA A 180 10.44 -3.85 15.32
CA ALA A 180 9.26 -4.59 15.75
C ALA A 180 8.98 -4.55 17.26
N SER A 181 9.88 -3.95 18.07
CA SER A 181 9.72 -3.92 19.53
C SER A 181 8.77 -2.83 20.04
N ASP A 182 8.37 -1.90 19.17
CA ASP A 182 7.42 -0.81 19.45
C ASP A 182 6.38 -0.72 18.30
N PRO A 183 5.45 -1.70 18.22
CA PRO A 183 4.53 -1.87 17.09
C PRO A 183 3.36 -0.87 17.07
#